data_AF-A0AAW6USA5-F1
#
_entry.id   AF-A0AAW6USA5-F1
#
_cell.length_a   1.000
_cell.length_b   1.000
_cell.length_c   1.000
_cell.angle_alpha   90.00
_cell.angle_beta   90.00
_cell.angle_gamma   90.00
#
_symmetry.space_group_name_H-M   'P 1'
#
loop_
_entity.id
_entity.type
_entity.pdbx_description
1 polymer ?
#
loop_
_entity_poly.entity_id
_entity_poly.type
_entity_poly.pdbx_seq_one_letter_code
_entity_poly.pdbx_strand_id
1 'polypeptide(L)'
;MSLSRYFLWFFFLCFIFTCICGVLAALLPRGMGGILTIVPYLAAMILVLYKFLKQQQRAPSEQERKKITLGFSLIFWGYNLAFLLLGILIFSKGDPEVWQNFLLYLKNPQFMSVVLIMFLLIAIPLYILTYWFYGKQAQRMAKKMFG
;
A
#
# COMPACT_ATOMS: atom_id res chain seq x y z
N MET A 1 17.86 6.53 -15.00
CA MET A 1 17.90 5.55 -13.88
C MET A 1 16.63 4.70 -13.91
N SER A 2 16.72 3.40 -13.63
CA SER A 2 15.54 2.51 -13.60
C SER A 2 14.60 2.84 -12.42
N LEU A 3 13.29 2.76 -12.65
CA LEU A 3 12.25 2.95 -11.63
C LEU A 3 12.32 1.92 -10.50
N SER A 4 12.99 0.78 -10.72
CA SER A 4 13.11 -0.33 -9.75
C SER A 4 13.60 0.12 -8.38
N ARG A 5 14.51 1.10 -8.31
CA ARG A 5 15.01 1.60 -7.02
C ARG A 5 13.91 2.32 -6.24
N TYR A 6 13.04 3.09 -6.90
CA TYR A 6 11.93 3.77 -6.22
C TYR A 6 10.87 2.78 -5.75
N PHE A 7 10.67 1.67 -6.47
CA PHE A 7 9.81 0.57 -6.02
C PHE A 7 10.33 -0.10 -4.75
N LEU A 8 11.63 -0.39 -4.68
CA LEU A 8 12.24 -0.94 -3.46
C LEU A 8 12.11 0.05 -2.30
N TRP A 9 12.40 1.33 -2.53
CA TRP A 9 12.24 2.36 -1.50
C TRP A 9 10.79 2.48 -1.02
N PHE A 10 9.83 2.44 -1.94
CA PHE A 10 8.42 2.43 -1.59
C PHE A 10 8.07 1.23 -0.72
N PHE A 11 8.48 0.02 -1.13
CA PHE A 11 8.24 -1.20 -0.37
C PHE A 11 8.79 -1.10 1.06
N PHE A 12 10.07 -0.76 1.22
CA PHE A 12 10.70 -0.71 2.55
C PHE A 12 10.06 0.35 3.44
N LEU A 13 9.84 1.57 2.93
CA LEU A 13 9.20 2.63 3.72
C LEU A 13 7.77 2.25 4.10
N CYS A 14 6.99 1.75 3.16
CA CYS A 14 5.61 1.35 3.39
C CYS A 14 5.53 0.20 4.39
N PHE A 15 6.42 -0.79 4.27
CA PHE A 15 6.52 -1.91 5.21
C PHE A 15 6.86 -1.44 6.63
N ILE A 16 7.91 -0.64 6.80
CA ILE A 16 8.32 -0.12 8.12
C ILE A 16 7.16 0.66 8.76
N PHE A 17 6.52 1.57 8.03
CA PHE A 17 5.37 2.31 8.57
C PHE A 17 4.18 1.41 8.85
N THR A 18 3.97 0.35 8.06
CA THR A 18 2.92 -0.64 8.33
C THR A 18 3.18 -1.37 9.64
N CYS A 19 4.42 -1.78 9.92
CA CYS A 19 4.78 -2.39 11.20
C CYS A 19 4.53 -1.43 12.37
N ILE A 20 4.96 -0.16 12.26
CA ILE A 20 4.74 0.85 13.29
C ILE A 20 3.24 1.07 13.52
N CYS A 21 2.48 1.28 12.45
CA CYS A 21 1.02 1.48 12.52
C CYS A 21 0.30 0.24 13.04
N GLY A 22 0.78 -0.97 12.74
CA GLY A 22 0.23 -2.22 13.24
C GLY A 22 0.38 -2.36 14.75
N VAL A 23 1.56 -2.01 15.29
CA VAL A 23 1.79 -1.96 16.74
C VAL A 23 0.88 -0.91 17.39
N LEU A 24 0.77 0.28 16.81
CA LEU A 24 -0.13 1.33 17.31
C LEU A 24 -1.61 0.91 17.25
N ALA A 25 -2.03 0.25 16.17
CA ALA A 25 -3.40 -0.21 16.01
C ALA A 25 -3.79 -1.25 17.07
N ALA A 26 -2.85 -2.09 17.51
CA ALA A 26 -3.08 -3.04 18.60
C ALA A 26 -3.33 -2.35 19.96
N LEU A 27 -2.88 -1.09 20.12
CA LEU A 27 -3.10 -0.29 21.33
C LEU A 27 -4.35 0.58 21.26
N LEU A 28 -4.99 0.70 20.09
CA LEU A 28 -6.17 1.54 19.88
C LEU A 28 -7.48 0.78 20.14
N PRO A 29 -8.58 1.49 20.47
CA PRO A 29 -9.91 0.91 20.57
C PRO A 29 -10.33 0.18 19.28
N ARG A 30 -11.08 -0.93 19.44
CA ARG A 30 -11.60 -1.73 18.32
C ARG A 30 -12.36 -0.83 17.33
N GLY A 31 -12.02 -0.93 16.05
CA GLY A 31 -12.62 -0.14 14.97
C GLY A 31 -11.78 1.04 14.48
N MET A 32 -10.82 1.55 15.28
CA MET A 32 -9.95 2.66 14.85
C MET A 32 -8.75 2.22 14.01
N GLY A 33 -8.36 0.95 14.09
CA GLY A 33 -7.20 0.40 13.36
C GLY A 33 -7.32 0.50 11.84
N GLY A 34 -8.55 0.54 11.29
CA GLY A 34 -8.78 0.66 9.84
C GLY A 34 -8.24 1.96 9.25
N ILE A 35 -8.29 3.06 10.00
CA ILE A 35 -7.82 4.38 9.53
C ILE A 35 -6.29 4.36 9.35
N LEU A 36 -5.57 3.64 10.22
CA LEU A 36 -4.12 3.55 10.19
C LEU A 36 -3.59 2.71 9.04
N THR A 37 -4.42 1.91 8.36
CA THR A 37 -3.97 1.05 7.26
C THR A 37 -3.52 1.84 6.02
N ILE A 38 -4.09 3.04 5.80
CA ILE A 38 -3.80 3.88 4.64
C ILE A 38 -2.57 4.78 4.88
N VAL A 39 -2.28 5.12 6.14
CA VAL A 39 -1.20 6.04 6.51
C VAL A 39 0.18 5.60 6.01
N PRO A 40 0.61 4.32 6.17
CA PRO A 40 1.87 3.82 5.64
C PRO A 40 2.03 4.03 4.13
N TYR A 41 0.94 3.80 3.38
CA TYR A 41 0.93 3.97 1.93
C TYR A 41 1.17 5.43 1.56
N LEU A 42 0.38 6.34 2.14
CA LEU A 42 0.48 7.78 1.85
C LEU A 42 1.85 8.34 2.23
N ALA A 43 2.36 7.98 3.40
CA ALA A 43 3.67 8.43 3.86
C ALA A 43 4.79 7.95 2.92
N ALA A 44 4.80 6.66 2.58
CA ALA A 44 5.79 6.09 1.66
C ALA A 44 5.70 6.73 0.26
N MET A 45 4.47 6.93 -0.23
CA MET A 45 4.20 7.58 -1.51
C MET A 45 4.82 9.00 -1.57
N ILE A 46 4.57 9.81 -0.55
CA ILE A 46 5.08 11.19 -0.47
C ILE A 46 6.61 11.21 -0.40
N LEU A 47 7.21 10.38 0.47
CA LEU A 47 8.65 10.33 0.65
C LEU A 47 9.39 9.87 -0.61
N VAL A 48 8.84 8.87 -1.31
CA VAL A 48 9.44 8.39 -2.56
C VAL A 48 9.29 9.43 -3.67
N LEU A 49 8.18 10.17 -3.74
CA LEU A 49 8.07 11.30 -4.68
C LEU A 49 9.12 12.35 -4.38
N TYR A 50 9.28 12.77 -3.13
CA TYR A 50 10.28 13.76 -2.75
C TYR A 50 11.70 13.31 -3.13
N LYS A 51 12.00 12.03 -2.91
CA LYS A 51 13.27 11.41 -3.35
C LYS A 51 13.43 11.43 -4.86
N PHE A 52 12.39 11.08 -5.61
CA PHE A 52 12.39 11.12 -7.07
C PHE A 52 12.67 12.54 -7.58
N LEU A 53 11.97 13.53 -7.05
CA LEU A 53 12.15 14.95 -7.41
C LEU A 53 13.59 15.41 -7.14
N LYS A 54 14.15 15.11 -5.96
CA LYS A 54 15.54 15.46 -5.63
C LYS A 54 16.57 14.82 -6.55
N GLN A 55 16.36 13.56 -6.95
CA GLN A 55 17.32 12.81 -7.76
C GLN A 55 17.21 13.10 -9.26
N GLN A 56 16.01 13.34 -9.77
CA GLN A 56 15.76 13.59 -11.20
C GLN A 56 15.62 15.08 -11.54
N GLN A 57 15.45 15.94 -10.54
CA GLN A 57 15.19 17.39 -10.69
C GLN A 57 14.01 17.73 -11.61
N ARG A 58 13.07 16.79 -11.77
CA ARG A 58 11.86 16.95 -12.58
C ARG A 58 10.72 16.14 -12.00
N ALA A 59 9.49 16.49 -12.38
CA ALA A 59 8.34 15.65 -12.15
C ALA A 59 8.41 14.35 -13.00
N PRO A 60 7.74 13.26 -12.56
CA PRO A 60 7.59 12.05 -13.35
C PRO A 60 6.95 12.32 -14.71
N SER A 61 7.40 11.62 -15.75
CA SER A 61 6.74 11.63 -17.06
C SER A 61 5.41 10.88 -17.01
N GLU A 62 4.57 11.04 -18.03
CA GLU A 62 3.30 10.31 -18.16
C GLU A 62 3.48 8.78 -18.11
N GLN A 63 4.53 8.25 -18.75
CA GLN A 63 4.84 6.83 -18.74
C GLN A 63 5.33 6.37 -17.35
N GLU A 64 6.19 7.16 -16.71
CA GLU A 64 6.68 6.87 -15.35
C GLU A 64 5.53 6.92 -14.34
N ARG A 65 4.63 7.89 -14.45
CA ARG A 65 3.44 8.02 -13.59
C ARG A 65 2.59 6.76 -13.63
N LYS A 66 2.27 6.24 -14.82
CA LYS A 66 1.49 5.00 -14.97
C LYS A 66 2.21 3.81 -14.32
N LYS A 67 3.51 3.65 -14.62
CA LYS A 67 4.33 2.57 -14.04
C LYS A 67 4.43 2.69 -12.52
N ILE A 68 4.61 3.89 -11.99
CA ILE A 68 4.70 4.15 -10.54
C ILE A 68 3.37 3.81 -9.86
N THR A 69 2.26 4.31 -10.39
CA THR A 69 0.93 4.09 -9.83
C THR A 69 0.58 2.60 -9.76
N LEU A 70 0.79 1.87 -10.87
CA LEU A 70 0.59 0.43 -10.92
C LEU A 70 1.55 -0.32 -10.01
N GLY A 71 2.85 0.00 -10.07
CA GLY A 71 3.88 -0.65 -9.28
C GLY A 71 3.64 -0.50 -7.78
N PHE A 72 3.32 0.71 -7.30
CA PHE A 72 3.03 0.94 -5.89
C PHE A 72 1.79 0.19 -5.43
N SER A 73 0.74 0.17 -6.26
CA SER A 73 -0.49 -0.57 -5.97
C SER A 73 -0.20 -2.08 -5.86
N LEU A 74 0.52 -2.64 -6.84
CA LEU A 74 0.90 -4.06 -6.83
C LEU A 74 1.79 -4.42 -5.65
N ILE A 75 2.76 -3.58 -5.31
CA ILE A 75 3.61 -3.79 -4.15
C ILE A 75 2.77 -3.79 -2.88
N PHE A 76 1.94 -2.77 -2.69
CA PHE A 76 1.12 -2.61 -1.49
C PHE A 76 0.19 -3.81 -1.29
N TRP A 77 -0.59 -4.17 -2.30
CA TRP A 77 -1.51 -5.29 -2.20
C TRP A 77 -0.77 -6.63 -2.12
N GLY A 78 0.32 -6.78 -2.87
CA GLY A 78 1.12 -8.01 -2.91
C GLY A 78 1.73 -8.34 -1.55
N TYR A 79 2.38 -7.39 -0.89
CA TYR A 79 2.97 -7.68 0.41
C TYR A 79 1.88 -7.86 1.49
N ASN A 80 0.82 -7.05 1.50
CA ASN A 80 -0.26 -7.21 2.49
C ASN A 80 -0.91 -8.59 2.38
N LEU A 81 -1.18 -9.07 1.16
CA LEU A 81 -1.70 -10.41 0.93
C LEU A 81 -0.69 -11.49 1.37
N ALA A 82 0.60 -11.33 1.03
CA ALA A 82 1.64 -12.27 1.42
C ALA A 82 1.75 -12.41 2.94
N PHE A 83 1.71 -11.29 3.68
CA PHE A 83 1.77 -11.31 5.15
C PHE A 83 0.49 -11.80 5.81
N LEU A 84 -0.69 -11.55 5.22
CA LEU A 84 -1.93 -12.17 5.65
C LEU A 84 -1.83 -13.70 5.59
N LEU A 85 -1.42 -14.24 4.44
CA LEU A 85 -1.25 -15.67 4.24
C LEU A 85 -0.15 -16.24 5.16
N LEU A 86 0.98 -15.54 5.29
CA LEU A 86 2.07 -15.94 6.18
C LEU A 86 1.60 -15.99 7.64
N GLY A 87 0.82 -15.00 8.10
CA GLY A 87 0.24 -14.98 9.43
C GLY A 87 -0.64 -16.21 9.66
N ILE A 88 -1.56 -16.49 8.74
CA ILE A 88 -2.43 -17.67 8.80
C ILE A 88 -1.60 -18.96 8.88
N LEU A 89 -0.54 -19.09 8.06
CA LEU A 89 0.33 -20.27 8.05
C LEU A 89 1.16 -20.44 9.33
N ILE A 90 1.54 -19.35 9.98
CA ILE A 90 2.30 -19.40 11.25
C ILE A 90 1.35 -19.79 12.39
N PHE A 91 0.19 -19.13 12.48
CA PHE A 91 -0.78 -19.39 13.56
C PHE A 91 -1.46 -20.76 13.42
N SER A 92 -1.66 -21.27 12.20
CA SER A 92 -2.25 -22.59 11.99
C SER A 92 -1.40 -23.76 12.51
N LYS A 93 -0.10 -23.55 12.76
CA LYS A 93 0.77 -24.55 13.40
C LYS A 93 0.41 -24.78 14.86
N GLY A 94 -0.11 -23.75 15.54
CA GLY A 94 -0.54 -23.83 16.94
C GLY A 94 -2.03 -24.16 17.09
N ASP A 95 -2.82 -23.90 16.05
CA ASP A 95 -4.26 -24.14 16.04
C ASP A 95 -4.74 -24.53 14.62
N PRO A 96 -4.98 -25.83 14.36
CA PRO A 96 -5.46 -26.32 13.07
C PRO A 96 -6.80 -25.71 12.62
N GLU A 97 -7.63 -25.22 13.54
CA GLU A 97 -8.92 -24.61 13.21
C GLU A 97 -8.75 -23.31 12.42
N VAL A 98 -7.66 -22.57 12.63
CA VAL A 98 -7.37 -21.32 11.90
C VAL A 98 -7.34 -21.56 10.39
N TRP A 99 -6.70 -22.64 9.95
CA TRP A 99 -6.61 -23.00 8.53
C TRP A 99 -7.96 -23.46 7.98
N GLN A 100 -8.69 -24.28 8.74
CA GLN A 100 -10.00 -24.78 8.33
C GLN A 100 -11.02 -23.65 8.21
N ASN A 101 -11.08 -22.75 9.19
CA ASN A 101 -11.95 -21.58 9.19
C ASN A 101 -11.62 -20.65 8.01
N PHE A 102 -10.34 -20.42 7.73
CA PHE A 102 -9.93 -19.65 6.56
C PHE A 102 -10.45 -20.24 5.24
N LEU A 103 -10.27 -21.55 5.02
CA LEU A 103 -10.79 -22.24 3.83
C LEU A 103 -12.32 -22.18 3.75
N LEU A 104 -13.01 -22.25 4.88
CA LEU A 104 -14.46 -22.14 4.95
C LEU A 104 -14.95 -20.74 4.55
N TYR A 105 -14.29 -19.68 5.05
CA TYR A 105 -14.59 -18.30 4.65
C TYR A 105 -14.30 -18.04 3.17
N LEU A 106 -13.20 -18.58 2.63
CA LEU A 106 -12.88 -18.47 1.20
C LEU A 106 -13.95 -19.11 0.30
N LYS A 107 -14.57 -20.19 0.75
CA LYS A 107 -15.65 -20.88 0.02
C LYS A 107 -16.99 -20.17 0.14
N ASN A 108 -17.17 -19.29 1.12
CA ASN A 108 -18.41 -18.57 1.32
C ASN A 108 -18.54 -17.42 0.29
N PRO A 109 -19.47 -17.49 -0.67
CA PRO A 109 -19.56 -16.49 -1.73
C PRO A 109 -19.92 -15.10 -1.21
N GLN A 110 -20.81 -15.01 -0.21
CA GLN A 110 -21.24 -13.75 0.38
C GLN A 110 -20.07 -13.04 1.08
N PHE A 111 -19.28 -13.79 1.86
CA PHE A 111 -18.07 -13.27 2.49
C PHE A 111 -17.07 -12.76 1.46
N MET A 112 -16.80 -13.55 0.41
CA MET A 112 -15.87 -13.17 -0.64
C MET A 112 -16.34 -11.96 -1.44
N SER A 113 -17.64 -11.80 -1.67
CA SER A 113 -18.21 -10.59 -2.28
C SER A 113 -17.95 -9.35 -1.40
N VAL A 114 -18.16 -9.45 -0.09
CA VAL A 114 -17.88 -8.34 0.84
C VAL A 114 -16.40 -7.98 0.85
N VAL A 115 -15.51 -8.97 0.93
CA VAL A 115 -14.05 -8.76 0.88
C VAL A 115 -13.65 -8.06 -0.41
N LEU A 116 -14.18 -8.51 -1.56
CA LEU A 116 -13.91 -7.87 -2.86
C LEU A 116 -14.40 -6.43 -2.91
N ILE A 117 -15.60 -6.15 -2.40
CA ILE A 117 -16.15 -4.78 -2.34
C ILE A 117 -15.27 -3.89 -1.46
N MET A 118 -14.91 -4.33 -0.25
CA MET A 118 -14.04 -3.56 0.64
C MET A 118 -12.65 -3.34 0.04
N PHE A 119 -12.09 -4.35 -0.62
CA PHE A 119 -10.83 -4.25 -1.36
C PHE A 119 -10.92 -3.16 -2.43
N LEU A 120 -11.96 -3.19 -3.28
CA LEU A 120 -12.13 -2.20 -4.35
C LEU A 120 -12.39 -0.79 -3.81
N LEU A 121 -13.18 -0.66 -2.73
CA LEU A 121 -13.45 0.61 -2.06
C LEU A 121 -12.17 1.28 -1.54
N ILE A 122 -11.11 0.53 -1.25
CA ILE A 122 -9.81 1.08 -0.83
C ILE A 122 -8.86 1.20 -2.03
N ALA A 123 -8.81 0.18 -2.90
CA ALA A 123 -7.88 0.12 -4.03
C ALA A 123 -8.14 1.21 -5.06
N ILE A 124 -9.40 1.47 -5.41
CA ILE A 124 -9.75 2.46 -6.44
C ILE A 124 -9.36 3.87 -5.98
N PRO A 125 -9.77 4.36 -4.79
CA PRO A 125 -9.35 5.68 -4.31
C PRO A 125 -7.83 5.82 -4.19
N LEU A 126 -7.13 4.81 -3.67
CA LEU A 126 -5.67 4.85 -3.56
C LEU A 126 -4.99 4.93 -4.93
N TYR A 127 -5.49 4.18 -5.92
CA TYR A 127 -4.96 4.23 -7.27
C TYR A 127 -5.15 5.62 -7.89
N ILE A 128 -6.37 6.17 -7.82
CA ILE A 128 -6.69 7.51 -8.34
C ILE A 128 -5.84 8.58 -7.64
N LEU A 129 -5.74 8.50 -6.31
CA LEU A 129 -4.97 9.44 -5.51
C LEU A 129 -3.49 9.40 -5.89
N THR A 130 -2.91 8.22 -6.06
CA THR A 130 -1.51 8.05 -6.47
C THR A 130 -1.28 8.60 -7.87
N TYR A 131 -2.19 8.30 -8.79
CA TYR A 131 -2.13 8.81 -10.16
C TYR A 131 -2.18 10.34 -10.21
N TRP A 132 -3.10 10.94 -9.45
CA TRP A 132 -3.21 12.40 -9.35
C TRP A 132 -1.98 13.03 -8.68
N PHE A 133 -1.48 12.39 -7.60
CA PHE A 133 -0.34 12.87 -6.81
C PHE A 133 0.96 12.88 -7.62
N TYR A 134 1.24 11.81 -8.38
CA TYR A 134 2.40 11.72 -9.27
C TYR A 134 2.24 12.51 -10.59
N GLY A 135 1.09 13.15 -10.80
CA GLY A 135 0.82 14.03 -11.93
C GLY A 135 0.95 15.51 -11.56
N LYS A 136 -0.19 16.21 -11.50
CA LYS A 136 -0.24 17.67 -11.29
C LYS A 136 0.39 18.09 -9.96
N GLN A 137 0.23 17.30 -8.90
CA GLN A 137 0.80 17.63 -7.61
C GLN A 137 2.33 17.51 -7.61
N ALA A 138 2.88 16.46 -8.23
CA ALA A 138 4.32 16.32 -8.45
C ALA A 138 4.89 17.46 -9.29
N GLN A 139 4.17 17.95 -10.32
CA GLN A 139 4.57 19.12 -11.09
C GLN A 139 4.64 20.39 -10.24
N ARG A 140 3.62 20.63 -9.41
CA ARG A 140 3.61 21.77 -8.47
C ARG A 140 4.76 21.70 -7.47
N MET A 141 5.04 20.50 -6.94
CA MET A 141 6.14 20.29 -6.00
C MET A 141 7.51 20.47 -6.67
N ALA A 142 7.69 19.95 -7.89
CA ALA A 142 8.90 20.15 -8.68
C ALA A 142 9.15 21.64 -8.96
N LYS A 143 8.11 22.36 -9.40
CA LYS A 143 8.16 23.81 -9.61
C LYS A 143 8.59 24.53 -8.33
N LYS A 144 7.91 24.29 -7.21
CA LYS A 144 8.28 24.91 -5.92
C LYS A 144 9.72 24.59 -5.47
N MET A 145 10.25 23.42 -5.81
CA MET A 145 11.60 22.99 -5.41
C MET A 145 12.70 23.52 -6.33
N PHE A 146 12.40 23.78 -7.61
CA PHE A 146 13.43 24.02 -8.64
C PHE A 146 13.17 25.22 -9.57
N GLY A 147 11.98 25.85 -9.56
CA GLY A 147 11.63 27.03 -10.40
C GLY A 147 10.17 27.11 -10.82
#